data_AF-A0A9R1PWG6-F1
#
_entry.id   AF-A0A9R1PWG6-F1
#
_cell.length_a   1.000
_cell.length_b   1.000
_cell.length_c   1.000
_cell.angle_alpha   90.00
_cell.angle_beta   90.00
_cell.angle_gamma   90.00
#
_symmetry.space_group_name_H-M   'P 1'
#
loop_
_entity.id
_entity.type
_entity.pdbx_description
1 polymer ?
#
loop_
_entity_poly.entity_id
_entity_poly.type
_entity_poly.pdbx_seq_one_letter_code
_entity_poly.pdbx_strand_id
1 'polypeptide(L)'
;MAKYGRAYTDAAEKLHRQEVFAANARHVDAVNRAGNRTYTLGLNQFSDLTNEEFVEKHLGYRHQLRPEGNTPVAAVNMSKAQFQSTPDSVDWRAQGAVTQIKDQNPCSCCWAFAAVAVTEGLVQIATGNLISMSEQQVLDCTVGPSGPSNCDSGYVNDALSYIAQSGGL
;
A
#
# COMPACT_ATOMS: atom_id res chain seq x y z
N MET A 1 -11.47 -5.12 20.95
CA MET A 1 -10.25 -5.14 21.78
C MET A 1 -9.47 -6.45 21.66
N ALA A 2 -9.97 -7.59 22.20
CA ALA A 2 -9.21 -8.85 22.23
C ALA A 2 -8.70 -9.36 20.86
N LYS A 3 -9.55 -9.32 19.82
CA LYS A 3 -9.21 -9.77 18.45
C LYS A 3 -7.99 -9.06 17.84
N TYR A 4 -7.80 -7.78 18.15
CA TYR A 4 -6.75 -6.94 17.57
C TYR A 4 -5.74 -6.47 18.62
N GLY A 5 -5.67 -7.16 19.78
CA GLY A 5 -4.70 -6.85 20.82
C GLY A 5 -4.75 -5.42 21.35
N ARG A 6 -5.92 -4.77 21.35
CA ARG A 6 -6.00 -3.34 21.72
C ARG A 6 -5.74 -3.12 23.21
N ALA A 7 -4.74 -2.30 23.49
CA ALA A 7 -4.48 -1.70 24.79
C ALA A 7 -4.59 -0.17 24.66
N TYR A 8 -5.29 0.46 25.59
CA TYR A 8 -5.49 1.91 25.61
C TYR A 8 -4.85 2.50 26.86
N THR A 9 -4.33 3.72 26.75
CA THR A 9 -3.52 4.36 27.80
C THR A 9 -4.28 4.56 29.10
N ASP A 10 -5.55 4.91 29.00
CA ASP A 10 -6.42 5.21 30.14
C ASP A 10 -7.91 5.00 29.78
N ALA A 11 -8.77 5.25 30.76
CA ALA A 11 -10.21 5.09 30.61
C ALA A 11 -10.84 6.10 29.64
N ALA A 12 -10.29 7.31 29.53
CA ALA A 12 -10.79 8.33 28.63
C ALA A 12 -10.48 7.95 27.16
N GLU A 13 -9.25 7.52 26.89
CA GLU A 13 -8.86 6.99 25.58
C GLU A 13 -9.69 5.76 25.22
N LYS A 14 -9.89 4.83 26.16
CA LYS A 14 -10.76 3.67 25.93
C LYS A 14 -12.19 4.07 25.58
N LEU A 15 -12.77 5.06 26.28
CA LEU A 15 -14.11 5.55 26.00
C LEU A 15 -14.18 6.19 24.61
N HIS A 16 -13.22 7.05 24.26
CA HIS A 16 -13.12 7.66 22.95
C HIS A 16 -13.06 6.60 21.83
N ARG A 17 -12.21 5.58 21.99
CA ARG A 17 -12.08 4.47 21.03
C ARG A 17 -13.37 3.65 20.89
N GLN A 18 -14.12 3.49 21.98
CA GLN A 18 -15.43 2.83 21.95
C GLN A 18 -16.47 3.65 21.18
N GLU A 19 -16.48 4.97 21.34
CA GLU A 19 -17.38 5.87 20.62
C GLU A 19 -17.10 5.85 19.11
N VAL A 20 -15.82 5.94 18.72
CA VAL A 20 -15.37 5.84 17.33
C VAL A 20 -15.75 4.47 16.75
N PHE A 21 -15.48 3.39 17.47
CA PHE A 21 -15.87 2.04 17.05
C PHE A 21 -17.39 1.90 16.86
N ALA A 22 -18.20 2.43 17.78
CA ALA A 22 -19.65 2.39 17.68
C ALA A 22 -20.16 3.20 16.47
N ALA A 23 -19.54 4.35 16.18
CA ALA A 23 -19.86 5.14 14.99
C ALA A 23 -19.52 4.38 13.69
N ASN A 24 -18.33 3.79 13.61
CA ASN A 24 -17.90 2.98 12.46
C ASN A 24 -18.78 1.73 12.27
N ALA A 25 -19.18 1.05 13.36
CA ALA A 25 -20.10 -0.09 13.29
C ALA A 25 -21.48 0.28 12.73
N ARG A 26 -22.03 1.42 13.17
CA ARG A 26 -23.28 1.96 12.60
C ARG A 26 -23.13 2.29 11.11
N HIS A 27 -21.99 2.85 10.71
CA HIS A 27 -21.71 3.16 9.31
C HIS A 27 -21.64 1.90 8.45
N VAL A 28 -20.87 0.88 8.87
CA VAL A 28 -20.74 -0.42 8.19
C VAL A 28 -22.11 -1.04 7.96
N ASP A 29 -22.92 -1.10 9.02
CA ASP A 29 -24.23 -1.71 8.97
C ASP A 29 -25.22 -0.91 8.09
N ALA A 30 -25.21 0.43 8.16
CA ALA A 30 -26.04 1.27 7.29
C ALA A 30 -25.69 1.10 5.79
N VAL A 31 -24.40 1.07 5.44
CA VAL A 31 -23.94 0.87 4.05
C VAL A 31 -24.33 -0.52 3.53
N ASN A 32 -24.13 -1.56 4.34
CA ASN A 32 -24.48 -2.93 3.95
C ASN A 32 -26.00 -3.13 3.84
N ARG A 33 -26.79 -2.53 4.73
CA ARG A 33 -28.26 -2.59 4.69
C ARG A 33 -28.85 -1.85 3.49
N ALA A 34 -28.21 -0.79 3.00
CA ALA A 34 -28.68 -0.07 1.83
C ALA A 34 -28.67 -0.93 0.55
N GLY A 35 -27.80 -1.94 0.47
CA GLY A 35 -27.78 -2.94 -0.62
C GLY A 35 -27.54 -2.38 -2.03
N ASN A 36 -27.17 -1.10 -2.15
CA ASN A 36 -27.03 -0.38 -3.42
C ASN A 36 -25.56 -0.16 -3.83
N ARG A 37 -24.63 -0.90 -3.21
CA ARG A 37 -23.19 -0.85 -3.48
C ARG A 37 -22.73 -2.18 -4.07
N THR A 38 -21.73 -2.11 -4.94
CA THR A 38 -21.02 -3.30 -5.48
C THR A 38 -20.01 -3.89 -4.49
N TYR A 39 -19.94 -3.35 -3.28
CA TYR A 39 -19.03 -3.76 -2.22
C TYR A 39 -19.76 -3.75 -0.87
N THR A 40 -19.22 -4.51 0.07
CA THR A 40 -19.63 -4.50 1.48
C THR A 40 -18.53 -3.96 2.36
N LEU A 41 -18.90 -3.36 3.48
CA LEU A 41 -17.97 -2.96 4.52
C LEU A 41 -17.90 -4.03 5.62
N GLY A 42 -16.78 -4.10 6.32
CA GLY A 42 -16.58 -4.99 7.46
C GLY A 42 -15.76 -4.32 8.54
N LEU A 43 -16.01 -4.70 9.79
CA LEU A 43 -15.18 -4.29 10.93
C LEU A 43 -13.82 -5.00 10.85
N ASN A 44 -12.74 -4.23 11.01
CA ASN A 44 -11.36 -4.66 10.87
C ASN A 44 -10.46 -4.01 11.95
N GLN A 45 -9.13 -4.16 11.83
CA GLN A 45 -8.20 -3.58 12.79
C GLN A 45 -8.18 -2.04 12.80
N PHE A 46 -8.90 -1.34 11.92
CA PHE A 46 -8.95 0.13 11.89
C PHE A 46 -10.27 0.67 12.42
N SER A 47 -11.18 -0.20 12.87
CA SER A 47 -12.54 0.21 13.22
C SER A 47 -12.64 1.11 14.44
N ASP A 48 -11.59 1.26 15.26
CA ASP A 48 -11.52 2.20 16.39
C ASP A 48 -10.69 3.46 16.09
N LEU A 49 -10.38 3.72 14.81
CA LEU A 49 -9.75 4.96 14.35
C LEU A 49 -10.79 5.86 13.66
N THR A 50 -10.62 7.17 13.81
CA THR A 50 -11.31 8.12 12.93
C THR A 50 -10.68 8.08 11.53
N ASN A 51 -11.37 8.63 10.54
CA ASN A 51 -10.81 8.73 9.20
C ASN A 51 -9.54 9.58 9.18
N GLU A 52 -9.50 10.65 9.98
CA GLU A 52 -8.36 11.55 10.09
C GLU A 52 -7.14 10.83 10.67
N GLU A 53 -7.32 10.07 11.77
CA GLU A 53 -6.24 9.26 12.35
C GLU A 53 -5.73 8.19 11.39
N PHE A 54 -6.64 7.56 10.63
CA PHE A 54 -6.27 6.55 9.64
C PHE A 54 -5.44 7.18 8.51
N VAL A 55 -5.87 8.32 7.98
CA VAL A 55 -5.16 9.06 6.93
C VAL A 55 -3.77 9.47 7.42
N GLU A 56 -3.67 10.05 8.62
CA GLU A 56 -2.40 10.53 9.15
C GLU A 56 -1.37 9.41 9.37
N LYS A 57 -1.82 8.26 9.91
CA LYS A 57 -0.92 7.19 10.37
C LYS A 57 -0.66 6.09 9.34
N HIS A 58 -1.53 5.95 8.35
CA HIS A 58 -1.47 4.82 7.41
C HIS A 58 -1.40 5.24 5.93
N LEU A 59 -1.59 6.52 5.60
CA LEU A 59 -1.49 7.00 4.22
C LEU A 59 -0.30 7.95 4.07
N GLY A 60 0.67 7.57 3.23
CA GLY A 60 1.89 8.37 3.01
C GLY A 60 2.20 8.70 1.56
N TYR A 61 1.34 8.31 0.63
CA TYR A 61 1.61 8.63 -0.76
C TYR A 61 1.38 10.12 -1.01
N ARG A 62 2.44 10.83 -1.39
CA ARG A 62 2.31 12.22 -1.85
C ARG A 62 2.03 12.18 -3.35
N HIS A 63 0.79 12.51 -3.75
CA HIS A 63 0.42 12.70 -5.16
C HIS A 63 0.85 14.09 -5.67
N GLN A 64 1.57 14.90 -4.89
CA GLN A 64 2.08 16.17 -5.42
C GLN A 64 2.95 15.85 -6.63
N LEU A 65 2.51 16.36 -7.77
CA LEU A 65 3.15 16.23 -9.07
C LEU A 65 4.62 16.58 -8.86
N ARG A 66 5.48 15.55 -8.78
CA ARG A 66 6.89 15.75 -9.07
C ARG A 66 6.85 16.45 -10.44
N PRO A 67 7.29 17.72 -10.55
CA PRO A 67 7.26 18.42 -11.83
C PRO A 67 7.97 17.49 -12.79
N GLU A 68 7.24 17.03 -13.82
CA GLU A 68 7.59 15.89 -14.66
C GLU A 68 9.10 15.86 -14.86
N GLY A 69 9.77 15.07 -14.02
CA GLY A 69 11.16 14.81 -14.21
C GLY A 69 11.16 14.00 -15.48
N ASN A 70 11.82 14.52 -16.52
CA ASN A 70 12.08 13.83 -17.78
C ASN A 70 12.91 12.54 -17.57
N THR A 71 12.58 11.68 -16.62
CA THR A 71 12.85 10.25 -16.74
C THR A 71 11.97 9.79 -17.87
N PRO A 72 12.52 9.53 -19.07
CA PRO A 72 11.74 8.91 -20.11
C PRO A 72 11.40 7.55 -19.54
N VAL A 73 10.13 7.32 -19.19
CA VAL A 73 9.62 5.95 -19.24
C VAL A 73 9.90 5.57 -20.69
N ALA A 74 10.94 4.77 -20.91
CA ALA A 74 11.30 4.34 -22.25
C ALA A 74 9.98 3.88 -22.88
N ALA A 75 9.54 4.55 -23.95
CA ALA A 75 8.26 4.26 -24.55
C ALA A 75 8.28 2.77 -24.87
N VAL A 76 7.54 1.98 -24.09
CA VAL A 76 7.47 0.55 -24.32
C VAL A 76 6.74 0.47 -25.64
N ASN A 77 7.46 0.13 -26.69
CA ASN A 77 6.91 0.07 -28.04
C ASN A 77 6.05 -1.20 -28.12
N MET A 78 4.91 -1.18 -27.44
CA MET A 78 3.94 -2.26 -27.43
C MET A 78 3.13 -2.15 -28.70
N SER A 79 3.36 -3.08 -29.62
CA SER A 79 2.59 -3.18 -30.85
C SER A 79 1.13 -3.50 -30.52
N LYS A 80 0.20 -2.98 -31.34
CA LYS A 80 -1.23 -3.32 -31.24
C LYS A 80 -1.48 -4.83 -31.33
N ALA A 81 -0.59 -5.58 -31.99
CA ALA A 81 -0.64 -7.04 -32.09
C ALA A 81 -0.41 -7.74 -30.74
N GLN A 82 0.42 -7.19 -29.85
CA GLN A 82 0.64 -7.74 -28.50
C GLN A 82 -0.61 -7.63 -27.60
N PHE A 83 -1.53 -6.70 -27.90
CA PHE A 83 -2.81 -6.58 -27.18
C PHE A 83 -3.89 -7.57 -27.68
N GLN A 84 -3.76 -8.11 -28.90
CA GLN A 84 -4.77 -9.02 -29.46
C GLN A 84 -4.74 -10.43 -28.84
N SER A 85 -3.67 -10.78 -28.11
CA SER A 85 -3.51 -12.07 -27.44
C SER A 85 -3.63 -11.99 -25.91
N THR A 86 -4.11 -10.88 -25.36
CA THR A 86 -4.25 -10.72 -23.90
C THR A 86 -5.50 -11.44 -23.41
N PRO A 87 -5.41 -12.26 -22.35
CA PRO A 87 -6.59 -12.91 -21.78
C PRO A 87 -7.56 -11.89 -21.15
N ASP A 88 -8.85 -12.23 -21.11
CA ASP A 88 -9.91 -11.39 -20.52
C ASP A 88 -9.70 -11.12 -19.02
N SER A 89 -8.92 -11.96 -18.33
CA SER A 89 -8.58 -11.80 -16.92
C SER A 89 -7.19 -12.34 -16.62
N VAL A 90 -6.45 -11.65 -15.75
CA VAL A 90 -5.15 -12.07 -15.23
C VAL A 90 -5.16 -11.97 -13.72
N ASP A 91 -4.70 -13.02 -13.04
CA ASP A 91 -4.42 -13.03 -11.61
C ASP A 91 -2.96 -13.48 -11.37
N TRP A 92 -2.08 -12.52 -11.06
CA TRP A 92 -0.67 -12.79 -10.80
C TRP A 92 -0.44 -13.66 -9.55
N ARG A 93 -1.41 -13.72 -8.62
CA ARG A 93 -1.33 -14.63 -7.46
C ARG A 93 -1.40 -16.09 -7.93
N ALA A 94 -2.32 -16.37 -8.86
CA ALA A 94 -2.46 -17.70 -9.46
C ALA A 94 -1.23 -18.08 -10.31
N GLN A 95 -0.45 -17.10 -10.75
CA GLN A 95 0.82 -17.30 -11.46
C GLN A 95 2.04 -17.31 -10.53
N GLY A 96 1.84 -17.21 -9.21
CA GLY A 96 2.91 -17.24 -8.22
C GLY A 96 3.77 -15.97 -8.14
N ALA A 97 3.35 -14.86 -8.74
CA ALA A 97 4.10 -13.60 -8.82
C ALA A 97 3.69 -12.56 -7.77
N VAL A 98 3.09 -13.01 -6.65
CA VAL A 98 2.65 -12.14 -5.55
C VAL A 98 3.00 -12.80 -4.23
N THR A 99 3.72 -12.09 -3.37
CA THR A 99 4.08 -12.52 -2.01
C THR A 99 2.87 -12.51 -1.07
N GLN A 100 3.07 -13.00 0.17
CA GLN A 100 2.05 -12.89 1.21
C GLN A 100 1.75 -11.42 1.53
N ILE A 101 0.52 -11.14 1.98
CA ILE A 101 0.12 -9.79 2.40
C ILE A 101 0.96 -9.41 3.63
N LYS A 102 1.54 -8.20 3.61
CA LYS A 102 2.33 -7.61 4.68
C LYS A 102 1.58 -6.44 5.34
N ASP A 103 2.05 -5.97 6.50
CA ASP A 103 1.47 -4.86 7.25
C ASP A 103 2.49 -3.73 7.43
N GLN A 104 2.18 -2.54 6.91
CA GLN A 104 3.02 -1.36 7.02
C GLN A 104 3.02 -0.74 8.42
N ASN A 105 2.13 -1.19 9.31
CA ASN A 105 1.94 -0.64 10.66
C ASN A 105 1.54 0.87 10.60
N PRO A 106 1.51 1.60 11.73
CA PRO A 106 1.31 3.06 11.75
C PRO A 106 2.53 3.84 11.21
N CYS A 107 2.98 3.46 10.01
CA CYS A 107 4.02 4.13 9.25
C CYS A 107 3.47 4.38 7.85
N SER A 108 3.57 5.61 7.38
CA SER A 108 3.07 6.08 6.08
C SER A 108 4.07 5.73 4.96
N CYS A 109 4.45 4.44 4.88
CA CYS A 109 5.43 3.90 3.95
C CYS A 109 4.82 3.05 2.82
N CYS A 110 3.52 3.18 2.54
CA CYS A 110 2.81 2.45 1.48
C CYS A 110 3.50 2.53 0.10
N TRP A 111 4.22 3.62 -0.17
CA TRP A 111 5.01 3.82 -1.39
C TRP A 111 6.19 2.84 -1.51
N ALA A 112 6.83 2.48 -0.39
CA ALA A 112 7.92 1.51 -0.34
C ALA A 112 7.37 0.09 -0.57
N PHE A 113 6.26 -0.27 0.09
CA PHE A 113 5.55 -1.54 -0.12
C PHE A 113 5.15 -1.73 -1.59
N ALA A 114 4.62 -0.68 -2.23
CA ALA A 114 4.26 -0.74 -3.65
C ALA A 114 5.46 -0.99 -4.56
N ALA A 115 6.59 -0.30 -4.32
CA ALA A 115 7.82 -0.49 -5.12
C ALA A 115 8.43 -1.89 -4.93
N VAL A 116 8.43 -2.38 -3.68
CA VAL A 116 8.88 -3.73 -3.35
C VAL A 116 8.01 -4.77 -4.05
N ALA A 117 6.69 -4.71 -3.90
CA ALA A 117 5.78 -5.70 -4.49
C ALA A 117 5.90 -5.78 -6.03
N VAL A 118 6.10 -4.65 -6.70
CA VAL A 118 6.37 -4.64 -8.16
C VAL A 118 7.69 -5.34 -8.47
N THR A 119 8.75 -5.06 -7.69
CA THR A 119 10.07 -5.68 -7.88
C THR A 119 10.02 -7.19 -7.64
N GLU A 120 9.34 -7.63 -6.58
CA GLU A 120 9.12 -9.05 -6.26
C GLU A 120 8.43 -9.79 -7.42
N GLY A 121 7.34 -9.21 -7.97
CA GLY A 121 6.62 -9.77 -9.10
C GLY A 121 7.46 -9.86 -10.37
N LEU A 122 8.24 -8.81 -10.67
CA LEU A 122 9.15 -8.79 -11.82
C LEU A 122 10.26 -9.84 -11.69
N VAL A 123 10.84 -10.01 -10.50
CA VAL A 123 11.84 -11.05 -10.25
C VAL A 123 11.23 -12.45 -10.43
N GLN A 124 10.00 -12.69 -9.94
CA GLN A 124 9.33 -13.95 -10.19
C GLN A 124 9.12 -14.19 -11.69
N ILE A 125 8.62 -13.21 -12.44
CA ILE A 125 8.36 -13.36 -13.88
C ILE A 125 9.65 -13.63 -14.65
N ALA A 126 10.74 -12.96 -14.29
CA ALA A 126 12.01 -13.07 -15.01
C ALA A 126 12.80 -14.34 -14.65
N THR A 127 12.73 -14.80 -13.40
CA THR A 127 13.62 -15.83 -12.87
C THR A 127 12.91 -17.11 -12.44
N GLY A 128 11.59 -17.07 -12.26
CA GLY A 128 10.82 -18.14 -11.66
C GLY A 128 10.94 -18.24 -10.13
N ASN A 129 11.65 -17.31 -9.48
CA ASN A 129 11.79 -17.27 -8.02
C ASN A 129 11.03 -16.10 -7.38
N LEU A 130 10.09 -16.42 -6.49
CA LEU A 130 9.37 -15.43 -5.69
C LEU A 130 10.09 -15.24 -4.37
N ILE A 131 10.66 -14.06 -4.18
CA ILE A 131 11.44 -13.70 -2.98
C ILE A 131 10.75 -12.53 -2.30
N SER A 132 10.49 -12.65 -1.00
CA SER A 132 10.02 -11.51 -0.19
C SER A 132 11.20 -10.58 0.09
N MET A 133 11.13 -9.34 -0.38
CA MET A 133 12.21 -8.34 -0.24
C MET A 133 11.93 -7.34 0.89
N SER A 134 12.89 -6.44 1.14
CA SER A 134 12.92 -5.54 2.30
C SER A 134 12.30 -4.17 2.00
N GLU A 135 11.10 -3.91 2.50
CA GLU A 135 10.52 -2.56 2.51
C GLU A 135 11.33 -1.59 3.37
N GLN A 136 11.95 -2.08 4.45
CA GLN A 136 12.73 -1.25 5.37
C GLN A 136 13.97 -0.67 4.69
N GLN A 137 14.65 -1.44 3.84
CA GLN A 137 15.79 -0.93 3.07
C GLN A 137 15.37 0.20 2.13
N VAL A 138 14.23 0.04 1.44
CA VAL A 138 13.67 1.09 0.57
C VAL A 138 13.32 2.33 1.40
N LEU A 139 12.67 2.14 2.55
CA LEU A 139 12.31 3.22 3.48
C LEU A 139 13.53 4.00 3.98
N ASP A 140 14.59 3.31 4.40
CA ASP A 140 15.77 3.92 5.02
C ASP A 140 16.70 4.58 3.98
N CYS A 141 16.75 4.05 2.76
CA CYS A 141 17.77 4.43 1.77
C CYS A 141 17.25 5.29 0.62
N THR A 142 15.94 5.36 0.39
CA THR A 142 15.39 6.21 -0.67
C THR A 142 15.58 7.68 -0.30
N VAL A 143 16.16 8.47 -1.20
CA VAL A 143 16.26 9.94 -1.03
C VAL A 143 15.38 10.60 -2.08
N GLY A 144 14.31 11.26 -1.61
CA GLY A 144 13.39 12.00 -2.46
C GLY A 144 13.79 13.47 -2.62
N PRO A 145 13.02 14.26 -3.39
CA PRO A 145 13.26 15.70 -3.59
C PRO A 145 13.28 16.52 -2.29
N SER A 146 12.59 16.05 -1.25
CA SER A 146 12.49 16.72 0.05
C SER A 146 13.54 16.23 1.07
N GLY A 147 14.48 15.38 0.65
CA GLY A 147 15.51 14.80 1.52
C GLY A 147 15.32 13.29 1.76
N PRO A 148 16.00 12.73 2.78
CA PRO A 148 15.87 11.32 3.15
C PRO A 148 14.42 10.94 3.41
N SER A 149 14.05 9.73 2.97
CA SER A 149 12.71 9.20 3.23
C SER A 149 12.51 8.87 4.70
N ASN A 150 11.25 8.86 5.12
CA ASN A 150 10.86 8.55 6.49
C ASN A 150 9.45 7.92 6.51
N CYS A 151 8.96 7.61 7.71
CA CYS A 151 7.64 7.04 7.94
C CYS A 151 6.46 8.01 7.74
N ASP A 152 6.68 9.20 7.17
CA ASP A 152 5.61 10.19 6.99
C ASP A 152 5.07 10.18 5.55
N SER A 153 5.95 9.93 4.57
CA SER A 153 5.55 9.93 3.16
C SER A 153 6.65 9.52 2.18
N GLY A 154 6.27 9.28 0.93
CA GLY A 154 7.21 9.11 -0.18
C GLY A 154 6.55 8.84 -1.53
N TYR A 155 7.39 8.55 -2.53
CA TYR A 155 7.00 8.35 -3.92
C TYR A 155 7.49 7.00 -4.44
N VAL A 156 6.60 6.26 -5.11
CA VAL A 156 6.93 4.95 -5.72
C VAL A 156 8.04 5.07 -6.76
N ASN A 157 8.04 6.15 -7.56
CA ASN A 157 9.07 6.35 -8.59
C ASN A 157 10.47 6.60 -8.01
N ASP A 158 10.55 7.26 -6.86
CA ASP A 158 11.83 7.49 -6.19
C ASP A 158 12.37 6.17 -5.63
N ALA A 159 11.49 5.36 -5.03
CA ALA A 159 11.83 4.00 -4.58
C ALA A 159 12.31 3.10 -5.72
N LEU A 160 11.57 3.06 -6.85
CA LEU A 160 11.97 2.28 -8.02
C LEU A 160 13.30 2.79 -8.62
N SER A 161 13.50 4.11 -8.63
CA SER A 161 14.77 4.70 -9.07
C SER A 161 15.93 4.30 -8.16
N TYR A 162 15.71 4.31 -6.84
CA TYR A 162 16.68 3.82 -5.86
C TYR A 162 17.03 2.36 -6.12
N ILE A 163 16.04 1.46 -6.22
CA ILE A 163 16.25 0.01 -6.47
C ILE A 163 17.08 -0.21 -7.74
N ALA A 164 16.78 0.53 -8.81
CA ALA A 164 17.53 0.42 -10.07
C ALA A 164 18.99 0.90 -9.95
N GLN A 165 19.24 1.93 -9.13
CA GLN A 165 20.57 2.53 -8.97
C GLN A 165 21.43 1.84 -7.90
N SER A 166 20.82 1.24 -6.88
CA SER A 166 21.49 0.53 -5.79
C SER A 166 22.13 -0.79 -6.23
N GLY A 167 21.82 -1.25 -7.44
CA GLY A 167 22.27 -2.55 -7.96
C GLY A 167 21.49 -3.73 -7.38
N GLY A 168 20.38 -3.48 -6.69
CA GLY A 168 19.52 -4.51 -6.15
C GLY A 168 18.79 -4.11 -4.87
N LEU A 169 17.87 -5.00 -4.49
CA LEU A 169 17.16 -5.03 -3.23
C LEU A 169 17.24 -6.46 -2.66
#